data_AF-A0A2H1VQ36-F1
#
_entry.id   AF-A0A2H1VQ36-F1
#
_cell.length_a   1.000
_cell.length_b   1.000
_cell.length_c   1.000
_cell.angle_alpha   90.00
_cell.angle_beta   90.00
_cell.angle_gamma   90.00
#
_symmetry.space_group_name_H-M   'P 1'
#
loop_
_entity.id
_entity.type
_entity.pdbx_description
1 polymer ?
#
loop_
_entity_poly.entity_id
_entity_poly.type
_entity_poly.pdbx_seq_one_letter_code
_entity_poly.pdbx_strand_id
1 'polypeptide(L)'
;MDTNQQEQYIKVPNIGYPCDKKAFNKASEELKHMICQADNERLQNQLTNLTPYKDTNYILWEITKRLKRPQVHIPPLKTRDGGRARTELEKAQAYSEHLETVFLPLSSKHPKRDKD
;
A
#
# COMPACT_ATOMS: atom_id res chain seq x y z
N MET A 1 -9.94 41.67 31.71
CA MET A 1 -11.30 41.11 31.77
C MET A 1 -11.36 40.03 30.71
N ASP A 2 -10.73 38.90 31.02
CA ASP A 2 -10.49 37.81 30.10
C ASP A 2 -11.69 36.88 30.11
N THR A 3 -12.57 37.02 29.12
CA THR A 3 -13.60 36.02 28.86
C THR A 3 -12.98 34.88 28.07
N ASN A 4 -12.46 33.93 28.84
CA ASN A 4 -12.15 32.57 28.44
C ASN A 4 -13.45 31.88 27.99
N GLN A 5 -13.78 31.99 26.70
CA GLN A 5 -14.82 31.17 26.10
C GLN A 5 -14.22 29.80 25.82
N GLN A 6 -14.39 28.89 26.77
CA GLN A 6 -14.20 27.46 26.55
C GLN A 6 -15.09 27.06 25.38
N GLU A 7 -14.47 26.74 24.24
CA GLU A 7 -15.13 26.07 23.13
C GLU A 7 -15.74 24.78 23.67
N GLN A 8 -17.06 24.79 23.88
CA GLN A 8 -17.77 23.59 24.24
C GLN A 8 -17.73 22.65 23.05
N TYR A 9 -16.89 21.63 23.17
CA TYR A 9 -16.76 20.55 22.20
C TYR A 9 -18.12 19.84 22.07
N ILE A 10 -18.88 20.16 21.02
CA ILE A 10 -20.09 19.40 20.69
C ILE A 10 -19.63 18.02 20.21
N LYS A 11 -19.67 17.04 21.11
CA LYS A 11 -19.54 15.64 20.75
C LYS A 11 -20.74 15.27 19.89
N VAL A 12 -20.57 15.38 18.58
CA VAL A 12 -21.57 14.93 17.60
C VAL A 12 -21.90 13.48 17.96
N PRO A 13 -23.15 13.16 18.33
CA PRO A 13 -23.49 11.78 18.64
C PRO A 13 -23.22 10.98 17.37
N ASN A 14 -22.43 9.90 17.51
CA ASN A 14 -22.37 8.87 16.49
C ASN A 14 -23.80 8.34 16.37
N ILE A 15 -24.55 8.83 15.38
CA ILE A 15 -25.88 8.33 15.05
C ILE A 15 -25.64 6.97 14.43
N GLY A 16 -25.31 6.01 15.30
CA GLY A 16 -25.11 4.63 14.97
C GLY A 16 -26.48 4.05 14.74
N TYR A 17 -26.89 3.97 13.48
CA TYR A 17 -27.98 3.12 13.07
C TYR A 17 -27.47 1.67 13.13
N PRO A 18 -27.81 0.89 14.19
CA PRO A 18 -27.31 -0.47 14.33
C PRO A 18 -27.78 -1.36 13.17
N CYS A 19 -28.92 -1.05 12.57
CA CYS A 19 -29.44 -1.72 11.38
C CYS A 19 -28.53 -1.52 10.17
N ASP A 20 -28.08 -0.29 9.90
CA ASP A 20 -27.19 0.01 8.77
C ASP A 20 -25.81 -0.64 8.97
N LYS A 21 -25.29 -0.62 10.21
CA LYS A 21 -24.05 -1.33 10.54
C LYS A 21 -24.18 -2.84 10.33
N LYS A 22 -25.32 -3.43 10.74
CA LYS A 22 -25.59 -4.87 10.52
C LYS A 22 -25.68 -5.19 9.03
N ALA A 23 -26.40 -4.38 8.26
CA ALA A 23 -26.54 -4.54 6.81
C ALA A 23 -25.17 -4.42 6.12
N PHE A 24 -24.39 -3.41 6.46
CA PHE A 24 -23.03 -3.22 5.94
C PHE A 24 -22.10 -4.38 6.29
N ASN A 25 -22.09 -4.82 7.55
CA ASN A 25 -21.25 -5.95 7.98
C ASN A 25 -21.66 -7.23 7.27
N LYS A 26 -22.97 -7.48 7.11
CA LYS A 26 -23.49 -8.63 6.37
C LYS A 26 -23.03 -8.59 4.91
N ALA A 27 -23.26 -7.48 4.20
CA ALA A 27 -22.82 -7.33 2.81
C ALA A 27 -21.29 -7.43 2.66
N SER A 28 -20.54 -6.88 3.62
CA SER A 28 -19.08 -6.97 3.66
C SER A 28 -18.60 -8.42 3.86
N GLU A 29 -19.28 -9.18 4.72
CA GLU A 29 -18.94 -10.58 4.97
C GLU A 29 -19.30 -11.47 3.78
N GLU A 30 -20.47 -11.24 3.18
CA GLU A 30 -20.89 -11.89 1.94
C GLU A 30 -19.87 -11.63 0.81
N LEU A 31 -19.42 -10.39 0.66
CA LEU A 31 -18.40 -10.02 -0.33
C LEU A 31 -17.07 -10.75 -0.07
N LYS A 32 -16.57 -10.74 1.17
CA LYS A 32 -15.35 -11.47 1.53
C LYS A 32 -15.50 -12.96 1.23
N HIS A 33 -16.65 -13.54 1.54
CA HIS A 33 -16.90 -14.95 1.28
C HIS A 33 -16.88 -15.26 -0.22
N MET A 34 -17.54 -14.44 -1.05
CA MET A 34 -17.53 -14.58 -2.50
C MET A 34 -16.12 -14.44 -3.09
N ILE A 35 -15.31 -13.49 -2.61
CA ILE A 35 -13.92 -13.32 -3.04
C ILE A 35 -13.10 -14.57 -2.67
N CYS A 36 -13.21 -15.04 -1.43
CA CYS A 36 -12.52 -16.25 -0.97
C CYS A 36 -12.94 -17.49 -1.79
N GLN A 37 -14.23 -17.62 -2.12
CA GLN A 37 -14.72 -18.71 -2.96
C GLN A 37 -14.12 -18.64 -4.37
N ALA A 38 -14.18 -17.48 -5.02
CA ALA A 38 -13.62 -17.29 -6.36
C ALA A 38 -12.10 -17.55 -6.41
N ASP A 39 -11.36 -17.10 -5.39
CA ASP A 39 -9.92 -17.36 -5.27
C ASP A 39 -9.62 -18.85 -5.08
N ASN A 40 -10.42 -19.54 -4.26
CA ASN A 40 -10.31 -20.99 -4.06
C ASN A 40 -10.62 -21.75 -5.34
N GLU A 41 -11.71 -21.43 -6.05
CA GLU A 41 -12.07 -22.05 -7.33
C GLU A 41 -10.97 -21.85 -8.37
N ARG A 42 -10.44 -20.62 -8.47
CA ARG A 42 -9.31 -20.32 -9.36
C ARG A 42 -8.09 -21.17 -9.02
N LEU A 43 -7.76 -21.32 -7.74
CA LEU A 43 -6.65 -22.16 -7.31
C LEU A 43 -6.90 -23.64 -7.64
N GLN A 44 -8.09 -24.16 -7.36
CA GLN A 44 -8.45 -25.55 -7.66
C GLN A 44 -8.34 -25.82 -9.16
N ASN A 45 -8.87 -24.93 -9.99
CA ASN A 45 -8.74 -25.03 -11.45
C ASN A 45 -7.27 -24.99 -11.91
N GLN A 46 -6.42 -24.19 -11.26
CA GLN A 46 -5.00 -24.19 -11.57
C GLN A 46 -4.32 -25.50 -11.17
N LEU A 47 -4.70 -26.09 -10.03
CA LEU A 47 -4.14 -27.34 -9.52
C LEU A 47 -4.58 -28.56 -10.34
N THR A 48 -5.84 -28.62 -10.78
CA THR A 48 -6.35 -29.74 -11.60
C THR A 48 -5.71 -29.77 -12.99
N ASN A 49 -5.34 -28.61 -13.52
CA ASN A 49 -4.67 -28.49 -14.81
C ASN A 49 -3.14 -28.72 -14.74
N LEU A 50 -2.59 -29.05 -13.57
CA LEU A 50 -1.17 -29.37 -13.44
C LEU A 50 -0.86 -30.77 -13.98
N THR A 51 0.10 -30.84 -14.91
CA THR A 51 0.64 -32.11 -15.42
C THR A 51 1.83 -32.58 -14.57
N PRO A 52 1.95 -33.88 -14.26
CA PRO A 52 2.99 -34.43 -13.37
C PRO A 52 4.37 -34.61 -14.04
N TYR A 53 4.56 -34.15 -15.28
CA TYR A 53 5.77 -34.41 -16.07
C TYR A 53 6.90 -33.43 -15.75
N LYS A 54 8.14 -33.94 -15.75
CA LYS A 54 9.37 -33.22 -15.36
C LYS A 54 9.69 -31.95 -16.17
N ASP A 55 9.21 -31.85 -17.42
CA ASP A 55 9.54 -30.72 -18.32
C ASP A 55 8.79 -29.43 -18.00
N THR A 56 7.74 -29.50 -17.19
CA THR A 56 7.01 -28.34 -16.68
C THR A 56 7.59 -27.90 -15.34
N ASN A 57 8.85 -27.47 -15.34
CA ASN A 57 9.58 -26.69 -14.32
C ASN A 57 8.83 -26.41 -13.00
N TYR A 58 8.54 -27.44 -12.21
CA TYR A 58 7.92 -27.33 -10.90
C TYR A 58 6.74 -26.31 -10.80
N ILE A 59 5.80 -26.32 -11.73
CA ILE A 59 4.70 -25.30 -11.78
C ILE A 59 3.91 -25.21 -10.45
N LEU A 60 3.90 -26.27 -9.62
CA LEU A 60 3.24 -26.25 -8.32
C LEU A 60 3.75 -25.15 -7.37
N TRP A 61 5.06 -24.94 -7.21
CA TRP A 61 5.55 -23.85 -6.34
C TRP A 61 5.29 -22.48 -7.00
N GLU A 62 5.37 -22.39 -8.32
CA GLU A 62 5.10 -21.17 -9.10
C GLU A 62 3.64 -20.69 -8.88
N ILE A 63 2.70 -21.64 -8.86
CA ILE A 63 1.27 -21.40 -8.58
C ILE A 63 1.08 -21.07 -7.09
N THR A 64 1.65 -21.87 -6.19
CA THR A 64 1.34 -21.78 -4.75
C THR A 64 2.09 -20.66 -4.03
N LYS A 65 3.22 -20.15 -4.54
CA LYS A 65 4.02 -19.08 -3.90
C LYS A 65 3.26 -17.77 -3.68
N ARG A 66 2.17 -17.53 -4.42
CA ARG A 66 1.37 -16.30 -4.32
C ARG A 66 0.22 -16.41 -3.31
N LEU A 67 -0.15 -17.62 -2.87
CA LEU A 67 -1.35 -17.87 -2.06
C LEU A 67 -1.29 -17.27 -0.65
N LYS A 68 -0.12 -17.25 -0.02
CA LYS A 68 0.09 -16.75 1.34
C LYS A 68 1.10 -15.60 1.42
N ARG A 69 1.20 -14.79 0.36
CA ARG A 69 2.15 -13.68 0.38
C ARG A 69 1.67 -12.62 1.39
N PRO A 70 2.49 -12.28 2.41
CA PRO A 70 2.15 -11.17 3.30
C PRO A 70 1.96 -9.89 2.47
N GLN A 71 0.91 -9.13 2.76
CA GLN A 71 0.83 -7.78 2.20
C GLN A 71 1.97 -6.96 2.78
N VAL A 72 2.90 -6.55 1.92
CA VAL A 72 4.01 -5.68 2.31
C VAL A 72 3.42 -4.31 2.59
N HIS A 73 3.51 -3.88 3.85
CA HIS A 73 3.10 -2.54 4.23
C HIS A 73 4.00 -1.52 3.52
N ILE A 74 3.41 -0.70 2.65
CA ILE A 74 4.10 0.41 2.02
C ILE A 74 4.08 1.58 3.02
N PRO A 75 5.23 2.01 3.57
CA PRO A 75 5.23 3.10 4.52
C PRO A 75 4.73 4.40 3.87
N PRO A 76 4.04 5.28 4.63
CA PRO A 76 3.65 6.59 4.12
C PRO A 76 4.88 7.37 3.64
N LEU A 77 4.76 7.99 2.47
CA LEU A 77 5.80 8.90 1.97
C LEU A 77 5.89 10.10 2.89
N LYS A 78 7.13 10.43 3.27
CA LYS A 78 7.42 11.58 4.11
C LYS A 78 7.72 12.80 3.23
N THR A 79 7.08 13.90 3.55
CA THR A 79 7.41 15.21 2.97
C THR A 79 8.70 15.75 3.61
N ARG A 80 9.35 16.73 2.98
CA ARG A 80 10.53 17.40 3.54
C ARG A 80 10.34 17.92 4.96
N ASP A 81 9.13 18.36 5.29
CA ASP A 81 8.77 18.87 6.62
C ASP A 81 8.54 17.77 7.67
N GLY A 82 8.74 16.49 7.32
CA GLY A 82 8.53 15.33 8.20
C GLY A 82 7.08 14.88 8.32
N GLY A 83 6.14 15.58 7.66
CA GLY A 83 4.75 15.17 7.50
C GLY A 83 4.57 13.93 6.61
N ARG A 84 3.33 13.42 6.53
CA ARG A 84 2.96 12.30 5.64
C ARG A 84 2.18 12.83 4.45
N ALA A 85 2.63 12.53 3.23
CA ALA A 85 1.92 12.86 2.00
C ALA A 85 0.60 12.05 1.91
N ARG A 86 -0.53 12.75 1.85
CA ARG A 86 -1.87 12.17 1.77
C ARG A 86 -2.38 12.17 0.33
N THR A 87 -2.23 13.28 -0.38
CA THR A 87 -2.71 13.43 -1.75
C THR A 87 -1.69 12.91 -2.76
N GLU A 88 -2.12 12.56 -3.98
CA GLU A 88 -1.21 12.13 -5.04
C GLU A 88 -0.22 13.22 -5.43
N LEU A 89 -0.67 14.48 -5.42
CA LEU A 89 0.17 15.65 -5.67
C LEU A 89 1.29 15.77 -4.62
N GLU A 90 0.94 15.67 -3.33
CA GLU A 90 1.94 15.71 -2.24
C GLU A 90 2.95 14.56 -2.35
N LYS A 91 2.51 13.36 -2.78
CA LYS A 91 3.41 12.22 -2.99
C LYS A 91 4.38 12.48 -4.13
N ALA A 92 3.89 13.04 -5.24
CA ALA A 92 4.72 13.40 -6.39
C ALA A 92 5.77 14.46 -6.02
N GLN A 93 5.36 15.49 -5.28
CA GLN A 93 6.26 16.54 -4.78
C GLN A 93 7.32 15.98 -3.85
N ALA A 94 6.93 15.21 -2.82
CA ALA A 94 7.87 14.59 -1.89
C ALA A 94 8.88 13.69 -2.60
N TYR A 95 8.47 12.99 -3.66
CA TYR A 95 9.37 12.17 -4.46
C TYR A 95 10.33 13.02 -5.30
N SER A 96 9.85 14.07 -5.95
CA SER A 96 10.68 15.01 -6.72
C SER A 96 11.77 15.64 -5.83
N GLU A 97 11.37 16.16 -4.67
CA GLU A 97 12.29 16.75 -3.69
C GLU A 97 13.36 15.76 -3.23
N HIS A 98 12.97 14.51 -2.98
CA HIS A 98 13.92 13.47 -2.61
C HIS A 98 14.94 13.21 -3.74
N LEU A 99 14.47 13.09 -4.99
CA LEU A 99 15.34 12.81 -6.13
C LEU A 99 16.36 13.92 -6.38
N GLU A 100 15.99 15.19 -6.20
CA GLU A 100 16.92 16.33 -6.30
C GLU A 100 18.12 16.18 -5.35
N THR A 101 17.87 15.68 -4.13
CA THR A 101 18.95 15.47 -3.14
C THR A 101 19.81 14.23 -3.43
N VAL A 102 19.24 13.22 -4.07
CA VAL A 102 19.92 11.94 -4.36
C VAL A 102 20.84 12.09 -5.57
N PHE A 103 20.41 12.84 -6.59
CA PHE A 103 21.16 13.01 -7.83
C PHE A 103 22.04 14.26 -7.84
N LEU A 104 22.97 14.33 -6.88
CA LEU A 104 23.99 15.38 -6.87
C LEU A 104 25.18 14.99 -7.76
N PRO A 105 25.71 15.91 -8.60
CA PRO A 105 26.88 15.65 -9.41
C PRO A 105 28.09 15.37 -8.51
N LEU A 106 28.86 14.33 -8.84
CA LEU A 106 30.13 14.07 -8.19
C LEU A 106 31.05 15.29 -8.37
N SER A 107 31.55 15.84 -7.26
CA SER A 107 32.56 16.90 -7.31
C SER A 107 33.75 16.38 -8.10
N SER A 108 34.03 17.00 -9.26
CA SER A 108 35.13 16.66 -10.15
C SER A 108 36.46 17.02 -9.50
N LYS A 109 36.91 16.22 -8.52
CA LYS A 109 38.22 16.36 -7.89
C LYS A 109 39.36 15.82 -8.74
N HIS A 110 39.18 15.67 -10.06
CA HIS A 110 40.30 15.27 -10.90
C HIS A 110 41.20 16.49 -11.08
N PRO A 111 42.44 16.50 -10.54
CA PRO A 111 43.37 17.58 -10.83
C PRO A 111 43.59 17.61 -12.35
N LYS A 112 43.51 18.82 -12.93
CA LYS A 112 43.85 19.03 -14.34
C LYS A 112 45.25 18.47 -14.54
N ARG A 113 45.38 17.42 -15.34
CA ARG A 113 46.69 16.99 -15.82
C ARG A 113 47.09 18.02 -16.85
N ASP A 114 47.92 18.97 -16.44
CA ASP A 114 48.60 19.85 -17.35
C ASP A 114 49.38 18.96 -18.32
N LYS A 115 49.08 19.12 -19.62
CA LYS A 115 49.77 18.39 -20.69
C LYS A 115 51.06 19.14 -20.97
N ASP A 116 52.18 18.45 -20.77
CA ASP A 116 53.50 18.83 -21.29
C ASP A 116 53.49 18.96 -22.82
#